data_AF-W3WZ50-F1
#
_entry.id   AF-W3WZ50-F1
#
_cell.length_a   1.000
_cell.length_b   1.000
_cell.length_c   1.000
_cell.angle_alpha   90.00
_cell.angle_beta   90.00
_cell.angle_gamma   90.00
#
_symmetry.space_group_name_H-M   'P 1'
#
loop_
_entity.id
_entity.type
_entity.pdbx_description
1 polymer ?
#
loop_
_entity_poly.entity_id
_entity_poly.type
_entity_poly.pdbx_seq_one_letter_code
_entity_poly.pdbx_strand_id
1 'polypeptide(L)'
;MSSFSLDYDDERKAQVKEYGQLLKAYFDNDGKKRFQFQKAMGAGASGLAWLIKFNPAGGFPNEKKIILKTNIENALTEKDYVEGSSYKAKLDKGMEKEVNMLKKLRFARHIARILEIGDDPLQTPFPLRPHRNEISFYMECLPNGQLYDFLERVIDSDDISHLPNRVLWRMFLCLIRACIGMQWPPEDPGDGSAVKERVRASAHEAKITHGDMHNGNIMIDDFTLDEDEHDLFPALKLIDFGMATEDPSDLNVEDENVWDIGLIMMTAITLEHGWIHTYRFNPTVKTKLTPGGPEYDTVATGLLPDEDDITKADPVPWLDNDLRALVCACLAKSDHHRPKVVTLATAASKAVETYDAMHYMNQGSRDFMLEGDSAIKAIVREFLHAPPEY
;
A
#
# COMPACT_ATOMS: atom_id res chain seq x y z
N MET A 1 -0.52 16.51 -11.65
CA MET A 1 0.10 15.99 -12.90
C MET A 1 1.21 14.99 -12.56
N SER A 2 0.82 13.80 -12.12
CA SER A 2 1.41 12.55 -12.61
C SER A 2 0.38 11.45 -12.33
N SER A 3 -0.56 11.26 -13.25
CA SER A 3 -1.00 9.89 -13.48
C SER A 3 0.26 9.09 -13.76
N PHE A 4 0.39 7.89 -13.21
CA PHE A 4 1.40 6.91 -13.65
C PHE A 4 1.09 6.43 -15.09
N SER A 5 0.82 7.37 -16.00
CA SER A 5 1.13 7.24 -17.41
C SER A 5 2.61 6.91 -17.50
N LEU A 6 2.94 5.87 -18.26
CA LEU A 6 4.30 5.51 -18.62
C LEU A 6 4.93 6.70 -19.37
N ASP A 7 5.47 7.69 -18.67
CA ASP A 7 6.18 8.83 -19.27
C ASP A 7 7.62 8.42 -19.59
N TYR A 8 7.68 7.31 -20.31
CA TYR A 8 8.87 6.79 -20.94
C TYR A 8 9.08 7.51 -22.27
N ASP A 9 10.34 7.73 -22.61
CA ASP A 9 10.69 8.06 -23.98
C ASP A 9 10.12 6.98 -24.93
N ASP A 10 9.91 7.37 -26.19
CA ASP A 10 9.27 6.50 -27.17
C ASP A 10 10.01 5.17 -27.35
N GLU A 11 11.32 5.16 -27.12
CA GLU A 11 12.17 3.98 -27.18
C GLU A 11 11.81 2.97 -26.08
N ARG A 12 11.70 3.44 -24.83
CA ARG A 12 11.36 2.59 -23.69
C ARG A 12 9.90 2.12 -23.74
N LYS A 13 8.96 2.92 -24.27
CA LYS A 13 7.60 2.46 -24.57
C LYS A 13 7.60 1.31 -25.60
N ALA A 14 8.41 1.43 -26.64
CA ALA A 14 8.53 0.39 -27.66
C ALA A 14 9.11 -0.91 -27.10
N GLN A 15 10.12 -0.83 -26.23
CA GLN A 15 10.74 -2.00 -25.60
C GLN A 15 9.77 -2.72 -24.64
N VAL A 16 9.03 -1.99 -23.80
CA VAL A 16 7.97 -2.59 -22.95
C VAL A 16 6.94 -3.33 -23.80
N LYS A 17 6.54 -2.74 -24.94
CA LYS A 17 5.60 -3.36 -25.87
C LYS A 17 6.16 -4.64 -26.50
N GLU A 18 7.41 -4.62 -26.96
CA GLU A 18 8.10 -5.78 -27.52
C GLU A 18 8.18 -6.92 -26.49
N TYR A 19 8.56 -6.59 -25.26
CA TYR A 19 8.64 -7.58 -24.19
C TYR A 19 7.28 -8.16 -23.79
N GLY A 20 6.22 -7.34 -23.77
CA GLY A 20 4.86 -7.82 -23.59
C GLY A 20 4.43 -8.83 -24.67
N GLN A 21 4.86 -8.64 -25.92
CA GLN A 21 4.63 -9.61 -27.01
C GLN A 21 5.39 -10.92 -26.78
N LEU A 22 6.62 -10.85 -26.27
CA LEU A 22 7.39 -12.03 -25.89
C LEU A 22 6.67 -12.82 -24.79
N LEU A 23 6.25 -12.16 -23.71
CA LEU A 23 5.48 -12.80 -22.62
C LEU A 23 4.18 -13.42 -23.13
N LYS A 24 3.45 -12.71 -24.00
CA LYS A 24 2.26 -13.26 -24.66
C LYS A 24 2.58 -14.54 -25.42
N ALA A 25 3.69 -14.58 -26.16
CA ALA A 25 4.08 -15.78 -26.90
C ALA A 25 4.43 -16.96 -25.97
N TYR A 26 5.07 -16.74 -24.82
CA TYR A 26 5.28 -17.79 -23.81
C TYR A 26 3.94 -18.33 -23.30
N PHE A 27 3.01 -17.46 -22.91
CA PHE A 27 1.71 -17.87 -22.38
C PHE A 27 0.81 -18.55 -23.43
N ASP A 28 0.83 -18.08 -24.68
CA ASP A 28 0.11 -18.72 -25.78
C ASP A 28 0.60 -20.15 -26.04
N ASN A 29 1.83 -20.48 -25.66
CA ASN A 29 2.42 -21.81 -25.80
C ASN A 29 2.26 -22.71 -24.56
N ASP A 30 1.63 -22.24 -23.48
CA ASP A 30 1.24 -23.11 -22.37
C ASP A 30 0.29 -24.20 -22.90
N GLY A 31 0.76 -25.45 -22.90
CA GLY A 31 0.01 -26.58 -23.46
C GLY A 31 -1.35 -26.80 -22.79
N LYS A 32 -1.49 -26.33 -21.54
CA LYS A 32 -2.72 -26.38 -20.75
C LYS A 32 -3.63 -25.15 -20.93
N LYS A 33 -3.20 -24.12 -21.66
CA LYS A 33 -3.93 -22.86 -21.91
C LYS A 33 -4.44 -22.20 -20.63
N ARG A 34 -3.61 -22.18 -19.58
CA ARG A 34 -3.93 -21.62 -18.26
C ARG A 34 -3.69 -20.13 -18.19
N PHE A 35 -2.86 -19.56 -19.05
CA PHE A 35 -2.46 -18.16 -18.99
C PHE A 35 -2.91 -17.41 -20.24
N GLN A 36 -3.35 -16.17 -20.04
CA GLN A 36 -3.64 -15.24 -21.12
C GLN A 36 -3.16 -13.84 -20.72
N PHE A 37 -2.11 -13.38 -21.41
CA PHE A 37 -1.61 -12.01 -21.28
C PHE A 37 -2.70 -10.98 -21.59
N GLN A 38 -2.83 -9.94 -20.78
CA GLN A 38 -3.77 -8.84 -21.01
C GLN A 38 -3.02 -7.56 -21.42
N LYS A 39 -2.28 -6.97 -20.48
CA LYS A 39 -1.60 -5.68 -20.69
C LYS A 39 -0.48 -5.45 -19.67
N ALA A 40 0.40 -4.49 -19.96
CA ALA A 40 1.25 -3.88 -18.95
C ALA A 40 0.40 -3.02 -18.01
N MET A 41 0.72 -3.04 -16.72
CA MET A 41 0.04 -2.26 -15.68
C MET A 41 0.85 -1.04 -15.27
N GLY A 42 2.18 -1.14 -15.26
CA GLY A 42 3.07 -0.07 -14.84
C GLY A 42 4.46 -0.59 -14.56
N ALA A 43 5.31 0.29 -14.06
CA ALA A 43 6.68 0.00 -13.70
C ALA A 43 6.98 0.55 -12.31
N GLY A 44 7.57 -0.29 -11.45
CA GLY A 44 8.18 0.13 -10.18
C GLY A 44 9.68 0.37 -10.34
N ALA A 45 10.35 0.67 -9.23
CA ALA A 45 11.79 0.93 -9.20
C ALA A 45 12.63 -0.26 -9.71
N SER A 46 12.14 -1.50 -9.47
CA SER A 46 12.89 -2.74 -9.78
C SER A 46 12.27 -3.60 -10.88
N GLY A 47 11.08 -3.29 -11.39
CA GLY A 47 10.40 -4.21 -12.32
C GLY A 47 9.15 -3.67 -13.01
N LEU A 48 8.70 -4.42 -14.02
CA LEU A 48 7.47 -4.19 -14.76
C LEU A 48 6.36 -5.12 -14.24
N ALA A 49 5.16 -4.58 -14.12
CA ALA A 49 3.98 -5.33 -13.72
C ALA A 49 3.08 -5.62 -14.93
N TRP A 50 2.63 -6.87 -15.07
CA TRP A 50 1.82 -7.35 -16.18
C TRP A 50 0.54 -8.00 -15.65
N LEU A 51 -0.60 -7.64 -16.23
CA LEU A 51 -1.87 -8.25 -15.92
C LEU A 51 -2.05 -9.52 -16.74
N ILE A 52 -2.25 -10.64 -16.06
CA ILE A 52 -2.44 -11.96 -16.65
C ILE A 52 -3.79 -12.53 -16.18
N LYS A 53 -4.56 -13.09 -17.11
CA LYS A 53 -5.67 -13.99 -16.75
C LYS A 53 -5.10 -15.38 -16.54
N PHE A 54 -5.43 -15.99 -15.42
CA PHE A 54 -4.96 -17.30 -15.01
C PHE A 54 -6.13 -18.22 -14.68
N ASN A 55 -6.07 -19.46 -15.18
CA ASN A 55 -7.00 -20.51 -14.85
C ASN A 55 -6.24 -21.80 -14.49
N PRO A 56 -6.27 -22.24 -13.22
CA PRO A 56 -5.48 -23.38 -12.78
C PRO A 56 -5.91 -24.73 -13.40
N ALA A 57 -7.18 -24.87 -13.83
CA ALA A 57 -7.73 -26.13 -14.37
C ALA A 57 -7.58 -26.28 -15.89
N GLY A 58 -7.26 -25.20 -16.62
CA GLY A 58 -7.31 -25.15 -18.09
C GLY A 58 -8.74 -25.00 -18.62
N GLY A 59 -8.97 -24.06 -19.55
CA GLY A 59 -10.31 -23.66 -20.03
C GLY A 59 -11.01 -22.64 -19.10
N PHE A 60 -12.00 -21.87 -19.56
CA PHE A 60 -12.38 -20.56 -18.97
C PHE A 60 -13.53 -20.44 -17.92
N PRO A 61 -14.02 -21.46 -17.19
CA PRO A 61 -15.13 -21.22 -16.24
C PRO A 61 -14.73 -20.61 -14.88
N ASN A 62 -13.44 -20.61 -14.49
CA ASN A 62 -12.95 -20.11 -13.19
C ASN A 62 -11.70 -19.21 -13.36
N GLU A 63 -11.77 -18.20 -14.23
CA GLU A 63 -10.65 -17.29 -14.47
C GLU A 63 -10.37 -16.36 -13.27
N LYS A 64 -9.10 -16.17 -12.95
CA LYS A 64 -8.61 -15.18 -11.97
C LYS A 64 -7.66 -14.20 -12.66
N LYS A 65 -7.66 -12.95 -12.21
CA LYS A 65 -6.62 -11.99 -12.58
C LYS A 65 -5.45 -12.12 -11.62
N ILE A 66 -4.23 -12.20 -12.15
CA ILE A 66 -2.99 -12.20 -11.39
C ILE A 66 -2.03 -11.19 -12.00
N ILE A 67 -1.07 -10.73 -11.20
CA ILE A 67 0.00 -9.85 -11.64
C ILE A 67 1.28 -10.67 -11.76
N LEU A 68 1.97 -10.54 -12.89
CA LEU A 68 3.36 -10.98 -13.04
C LEU A 68 4.26 -9.77 -12.86
N LYS A 69 5.25 -9.84 -11.97
CA LYS A 69 6.33 -8.83 -11.86
C LYS A 69 7.60 -9.41 -12.46
N THR A 70 8.22 -8.65 -13.37
CA THR A 70 9.46 -9.02 -14.07
C THR A 70 10.53 -7.96 -13.90
N ASN A 71 11.81 -8.33 -13.91
CA ASN A 71 12.89 -7.34 -13.90
C ASN A 71 12.81 -6.44 -15.15
N ILE A 72 13.00 -5.14 -14.94
CA ILE A 72 12.93 -4.11 -15.97
C ILE A 72 14.08 -4.22 -17.00
N GLU A 73 15.30 -4.62 -16.59
CA GLU A 73 16.42 -4.76 -17.54
C GLU A 73 16.24 -5.93 -18.50
N ASN A 74 15.61 -7.02 -18.05
CA ASN A 74 15.32 -8.15 -18.93
C ASN A 74 14.27 -7.82 -20.01
N ALA A 75 13.49 -6.76 -19.78
CA ALA A 75 12.52 -6.23 -20.73
C ALA A 75 13.11 -5.17 -21.69
N LEU A 76 14.27 -4.58 -21.35
CA LEU A 76 14.82 -3.40 -22.02
C LEU A 76 16.28 -3.65 -22.49
N THR A 77 16.41 -4.26 -23.67
CA THR A 77 17.58 -4.31 -24.59
C THR A 77 18.74 -5.31 -24.42
N GLU A 78 19.24 -5.77 -25.58
CA GLU A 78 20.52 -6.47 -25.79
C GLU A 78 21.75 -5.53 -25.83
N LYS A 79 21.56 -4.20 -25.96
CA LYS A 79 22.63 -3.27 -26.35
C LYS A 79 23.46 -2.71 -25.21
N ASP A 80 22.94 -2.69 -23.99
CA ASP A 80 23.68 -2.29 -22.78
C ASP A 80 23.98 -3.49 -21.87
N TYR A 81 24.08 -4.69 -22.46
CA TYR A 81 24.49 -5.91 -21.78
C TYR A 81 25.96 -5.81 -21.34
N VAL A 82 26.20 -5.19 -20.19
CA VAL A 82 27.47 -5.27 -19.48
C VAL A 82 27.30 -6.32 -18.40
N GLU A 83 27.66 -7.56 -18.73
CA GLU A 83 27.77 -8.66 -17.78
C GLU A 83 28.63 -8.21 -16.59
N GLY A 84 28.07 -8.27 -15.38
CA GLY A 84 28.75 -7.80 -14.16
C GLY A 84 28.54 -6.32 -13.80
N SER A 85 27.61 -5.59 -14.43
CA SER A 85 27.26 -4.23 -14.00
C SER A 85 26.74 -4.24 -12.55
N SER A 86 27.17 -3.25 -11.75
CA SER A 86 26.73 -3.10 -10.36
C SER A 86 25.26 -2.72 -10.23
N TYR A 87 24.62 -2.30 -11.33
CA TYR A 87 23.23 -1.88 -11.37
C TYR A 87 22.28 -3.09 -11.53
N LYS A 88 22.55 -4.02 -12.46
CA LYS A 88 21.82 -5.29 -12.56
C LYS A 88 21.79 -6.04 -11.24
N ALA A 89 22.98 -6.19 -10.63
CA ALA A 89 23.12 -6.86 -9.35
C ALA A 89 22.34 -6.18 -8.21
N LYS A 90 22.01 -4.88 -8.31
CA LYS A 90 21.13 -4.20 -7.35
C LYS A 90 19.66 -4.50 -7.61
N LEU A 91 19.23 -4.49 -8.88
CA LEU A 91 17.84 -4.80 -9.27
C LEU A 91 17.47 -6.24 -8.95
N ASP A 92 18.34 -7.19 -9.30
CA ASP A 92 18.13 -8.61 -8.99
C ASP A 92 18.02 -8.82 -7.47
N LYS A 93 18.93 -8.21 -6.68
CA LYS A 93 18.85 -8.23 -5.22
C LYS A 93 17.57 -7.61 -4.67
N GLY A 94 17.06 -6.55 -5.28
CA GLY A 94 15.78 -5.94 -4.92
C GLY A 94 14.61 -6.91 -5.14
N MET A 95 14.56 -7.57 -6.30
CA MET A 95 13.53 -8.58 -6.58
C MET A 95 13.65 -9.82 -5.69
N GLU A 96 14.86 -10.29 -5.38
CA GLU A 96 15.08 -11.39 -4.43
C GLU A 96 14.56 -11.04 -3.05
N LYS A 97 14.87 -9.84 -2.56
CA LYS A 97 14.35 -9.33 -1.29
C LYS A 97 12.84 -9.31 -1.29
N GLU A 98 12.23 -8.76 -2.33
CA GLU A 98 10.77 -8.68 -2.45
C GLU A 98 10.14 -10.08 -2.42
N VAL A 99 10.64 -11.02 -3.22
CA VAL A 99 10.14 -12.41 -3.21
C VAL A 99 10.27 -13.05 -1.82
N ASN A 100 11.41 -12.88 -1.16
CA ASN A 100 11.64 -13.44 0.17
C ASN A 100 10.70 -12.84 1.22
N MET A 101 10.50 -11.52 1.19
CA MET A 101 9.60 -10.83 2.11
C MET A 101 8.15 -11.22 1.87
N LEU A 102 7.70 -11.22 0.61
CA LEU A 102 6.34 -11.63 0.28
C LEU A 102 6.07 -13.09 0.62
N LYS A 103 7.06 -13.99 0.49
CA LYS A 103 6.93 -15.39 0.96
C LYS A 103 6.78 -15.50 2.46
N LYS A 104 7.47 -14.64 3.22
CA LYS A 104 7.40 -14.58 4.69
C LYS A 104 6.08 -13.99 5.18
N LEU A 105 5.57 -13.00 4.46
CA LEU A 105 4.36 -12.24 4.78
C LEU A 105 3.11 -12.75 4.04
N ARG A 106 3.18 -13.87 3.31
CA ARG A 106 2.14 -14.34 2.39
C ARG A 106 0.76 -14.60 3.00
N PHE A 107 0.69 -14.71 4.32
CA PHE A 107 -0.55 -14.90 5.08
C PHE A 107 -1.06 -13.63 5.74
N ALA A 108 -0.33 -12.52 5.68
CA ALA A 108 -0.82 -11.22 6.12
C ALA A 108 -1.90 -10.71 5.16
N ARG A 109 -3.05 -10.33 5.70
CA ARG A 109 -4.21 -9.81 4.96
C ARG A 109 -3.95 -8.46 4.32
N HIS A 110 -3.17 -7.61 4.96
CA HIS A 110 -2.87 -6.24 4.55
C HIS A 110 -1.53 -6.14 3.80
N ILE A 111 -0.98 -7.27 3.36
CA ILE A 111 0.19 -7.37 2.48
C ILE A 111 -0.26 -8.12 1.23
N ALA A 112 0.16 -7.64 0.05
CA ALA A 112 -0.20 -8.34 -1.18
C ALA A 112 0.41 -9.74 -1.22
N ARG A 113 -0.40 -10.74 -1.58
CA ARG A 113 0.02 -12.13 -1.56
C ARG A 113 0.81 -12.53 -2.80
N ILE A 114 1.99 -13.13 -2.60
CA ILE A 114 2.70 -13.88 -3.64
C ILE A 114 1.98 -15.20 -3.96
N LEU A 115 1.88 -15.53 -5.25
CA LEU A 115 1.20 -16.73 -5.73
C LEU A 115 2.23 -17.77 -6.19
N GLU A 116 2.09 -18.99 -5.66
CA GLU A 116 2.84 -20.15 -6.13
C GLU A 116 2.09 -20.79 -7.30
N ILE A 117 2.69 -20.72 -8.49
CA ILE A 117 2.10 -21.24 -9.73
C ILE A 117 2.91 -22.45 -10.18
N GLY A 118 2.28 -23.63 -10.15
CA GLY A 118 2.89 -24.88 -10.64
C GLY A 118 2.99 -24.92 -12.17
N ASP A 119 3.98 -25.64 -12.70
CA ASP A 119 4.26 -25.79 -14.14
C ASP A 119 4.35 -24.43 -14.88
N ASP A 120 5.03 -23.43 -14.32
CA ASP A 120 5.12 -22.10 -14.93
C ASP A 120 5.68 -22.16 -16.38
N PRO A 121 4.94 -21.70 -17.41
CA PRO A 121 5.40 -21.72 -18.79
C PRO A 121 6.64 -20.85 -19.02
N LEU A 122 6.87 -19.86 -18.16
CA LEU A 122 8.10 -19.07 -18.20
C LEU A 122 9.32 -19.94 -17.86
N GLN A 123 9.21 -20.87 -16.91
CA GLN A 123 10.34 -21.74 -16.53
C GLN A 123 10.68 -22.84 -17.56
N THR A 124 9.87 -23.01 -18.61
CA THR A 124 10.09 -24.05 -19.62
C THR A 124 10.97 -23.53 -20.76
N PRO A 125 12.06 -24.24 -21.14
CA PRO A 125 12.88 -23.87 -22.29
C PRO A 125 12.02 -23.92 -23.57
N PHE A 126 11.74 -22.76 -24.15
CA PHE A 126 10.95 -22.62 -25.37
C PHE A 126 11.85 -22.08 -26.49
N PRO A 127 11.65 -22.43 -27.78
CA PRO A 127 12.50 -21.96 -28.90
C PRO A 127 12.40 -20.44 -29.21
N LEU A 128 11.81 -19.66 -28.30
CA LEU A 128 11.89 -18.19 -28.32
C LEU A 128 13.20 -17.74 -27.65
N ARG A 129 13.56 -16.46 -27.77
CA ARG A 129 14.66 -15.90 -26.96
C ARG A 129 14.39 -16.22 -25.48
N PRO A 130 15.39 -16.69 -24.71
CA PRO A 130 15.21 -16.89 -23.28
C PRO A 130 14.65 -15.61 -22.67
N HIS A 131 13.47 -15.70 -22.05
CA HIS A 131 13.03 -14.63 -21.17
C HIS A 131 14.09 -14.56 -20.06
N ARG A 132 14.93 -13.51 -20.04
CA ARG A 132 16.13 -13.45 -19.16
C ARG A 132 15.78 -13.29 -17.67
N ASN A 133 14.53 -13.53 -17.29
CA ASN A 133 14.00 -13.39 -15.93
C ASN A 133 14.31 -14.61 -15.08
N GLU A 134 15.56 -14.71 -14.65
CA GLU A 134 15.91 -15.64 -13.57
C GLU A 134 15.10 -15.34 -12.29
N ILE A 135 14.58 -14.10 -12.16
CA ILE A 135 13.78 -13.65 -11.03
C ILE A 135 12.52 -12.95 -11.55
N SER A 136 11.40 -13.68 -11.57
CA SER A 136 10.05 -13.16 -11.77
C SER A 136 9.10 -13.89 -10.83
N PHE A 137 7.99 -13.26 -10.49
CA PHE A 137 7.01 -13.86 -9.59
C PHE A 137 5.59 -13.38 -9.91
N TYR A 138 4.63 -14.21 -9.48
CA TYR A 138 3.22 -13.89 -9.58
C TYR A 138 2.70 -13.40 -8.23
N MET A 139 1.77 -12.47 -8.25
CA MET A 139 1.06 -11.99 -7.07
C MET A 139 -0.41 -11.78 -7.38
N GLU A 140 -1.21 -11.66 -6.33
CA GLU A 140 -2.64 -11.35 -6.49
C GLU A 140 -2.87 -10.02 -7.21
N CYS A 141 -3.98 -9.94 -7.95
CA CYS A 141 -4.39 -8.70 -8.59
C CYS A 141 -5.31 -7.94 -7.65
N LEU A 142 -4.95 -6.69 -7.34
CA LEU A 142 -5.73 -5.78 -6.51
C LEU A 142 -6.49 -4.82 -7.42
N PRO A 143 -7.82 -4.95 -7.53
CA PRO A 143 -8.57 -4.43 -8.68
C PRO A 143 -8.79 -2.92 -8.65
N ASN A 144 -8.69 -2.28 -7.49
CA ASN A 144 -9.07 -0.87 -7.30
C ASN A 144 -7.87 0.09 -7.35
N GLY A 145 -6.71 -0.38 -7.83
CA GLY A 145 -5.53 0.47 -8.07
C GLY A 145 -4.81 0.91 -6.79
N GLN A 146 -4.02 1.97 -6.90
CA GLN A 146 -3.23 2.52 -5.79
C GLN A 146 -4.05 3.51 -4.95
N LEU A 147 -3.71 3.63 -3.67
CA LEU A 147 -4.25 4.68 -2.79
C LEU A 147 -3.89 6.07 -3.32
N TYR A 148 -2.71 6.22 -3.93
CA TYR A 148 -2.33 7.46 -4.62
C TYR A 148 -3.39 7.90 -5.64
N ASP A 149 -3.77 7.02 -6.58
CA ASP A 149 -4.75 7.36 -7.62
C ASP A 149 -6.14 7.64 -7.02
N PHE A 150 -6.52 6.94 -5.95
CA PHE A 150 -7.76 7.20 -5.23
C PHE A 150 -7.77 8.62 -4.63
N LEU A 151 -6.69 9.01 -3.96
CA LEU A 151 -6.57 10.34 -3.34
C LEU A 151 -6.50 11.44 -4.40
N GLU A 152 -5.77 11.25 -5.50
CA GLU A 152 -5.75 12.20 -6.64
C GLU A 152 -7.17 12.42 -7.18
N ARG A 153 -7.96 11.36 -7.36
CA ARG A 153 -9.35 11.51 -7.84
C ARG A 153 -10.23 12.28 -6.86
N VAL A 154 -10.05 12.09 -5.56
CA VAL A 154 -10.76 12.87 -4.54
C VAL A 154 -10.37 14.34 -4.63
N ILE A 155 -9.06 14.62 -4.71
CA ILE A 155 -8.50 15.97 -4.84
C ILE A 155 -9.01 16.68 -6.09
N ASP A 156 -9.02 15.99 -7.23
CA ASP A 156 -9.41 16.56 -8.53
C ASP A 156 -10.93 16.76 -8.70
N SER A 157 -11.75 16.13 -7.85
CA SER A 157 -13.22 16.15 -8.01
C SER A 157 -13.90 17.43 -7.54
N ASP A 158 -13.30 18.14 -6.56
CA ASP A 158 -13.94 19.23 -5.80
C ASP A 158 -15.29 18.86 -5.12
N ASP A 159 -15.76 17.61 -5.20
CA ASP A 159 -17.08 17.18 -4.71
C ASP A 159 -17.13 17.04 -3.17
N ILE A 160 -15.98 16.74 -2.56
CA ILE A 160 -15.80 16.70 -1.11
C ILE A 160 -14.53 17.45 -0.71
N SER A 161 -14.59 18.17 0.41
CA SER A 161 -13.44 18.92 0.95
C SER A 161 -12.51 18.07 1.81
N HIS A 162 -12.98 16.90 2.26
CA HIS A 162 -12.21 15.94 3.05
C HIS A 162 -12.87 14.55 3.02
N LEU A 163 -12.09 13.53 3.40
CA LEU A 163 -12.62 12.19 3.62
C LEU A 163 -13.41 12.11 4.95
N PRO A 164 -14.44 11.25 5.05
CA PRO A 164 -15.11 10.97 6.32
C PRO A 164 -14.15 10.35 7.34
N ASN A 165 -14.26 10.72 8.62
CA ASN A 165 -13.41 10.18 9.69
C ASN A 165 -13.50 8.66 9.78
N ARG A 166 -14.70 8.08 9.55
CA ARG A 166 -14.88 6.62 9.54
C ARG A 166 -14.11 5.90 8.43
N VAL A 167 -13.85 6.59 7.31
CA VAL A 167 -12.97 6.10 6.24
C VAL A 167 -11.51 6.23 6.66
N LEU A 168 -11.11 7.38 7.19
CA LEU A 168 -9.75 7.64 7.64
C LEU A 168 -9.31 6.67 8.74
N TRP A 169 -10.18 6.35 9.71
CA TRP A 169 -9.91 5.34 10.73
C TRP A 169 -9.68 3.95 10.15
N ARG A 170 -10.45 3.55 9.13
CA ARG A 170 -10.28 2.26 8.44
C ARG A 170 -8.99 2.21 7.64
N MET A 171 -8.65 3.29 6.93
CA MET A 171 -7.36 3.42 6.25
C MET A 171 -6.21 3.29 7.25
N PHE A 172 -6.27 4.03 8.36
CA PHE A 172 -5.24 3.99 9.39
C PHE A 172 -5.10 2.59 10.01
N LEU A 173 -6.21 1.93 10.31
CA LEU A 173 -6.20 0.58 10.85
C LEU A 173 -5.58 -0.43 9.86
N CYS A 174 -5.88 -0.34 8.57
CA CYS A 174 -5.24 -1.20 7.56
C CYS A 174 -3.72 -1.01 7.53
N LEU A 175 -3.25 0.23 7.56
CA LEU A 175 -1.82 0.55 7.58
C LEU A 175 -1.15 0.01 8.86
N ILE A 176 -1.79 0.17 10.02
CA ILE A 176 -1.34 -0.41 11.29
C ILE A 176 -1.27 -1.95 11.19
N ARG A 177 -2.28 -2.59 10.58
CA ARG A 177 -2.30 -4.05 10.38
C ARG A 177 -1.13 -4.53 9.52
N ALA A 178 -0.77 -3.79 8.46
CA ALA A 178 0.43 -4.07 7.68
C ALA A 178 1.71 -3.98 8.54
N CYS A 179 1.84 -2.96 9.40
CA CYS A 179 2.96 -2.86 10.35
C CYS A 179 2.99 -4.05 11.33
N ILE A 180 1.84 -4.48 11.86
CA ILE A 180 1.74 -5.67 12.71
C ILE A 180 2.19 -6.91 11.94
N GLY A 181 1.78 -7.07 10.67
CA GLY A 181 2.21 -8.19 9.84
C GLY A 181 3.73 -8.22 9.63
N MET A 182 4.37 -7.06 9.46
CA MET A 182 5.83 -6.96 9.36
C MET A 182 6.54 -7.21 10.70
N GLN A 183 5.93 -6.85 11.83
CA GLN A 183 6.49 -7.07 13.16
C GLN A 183 6.29 -8.53 13.62
N TRP A 184 5.11 -9.11 13.38
CA TRP A 184 4.73 -10.48 13.70
C TRP A 184 4.09 -11.15 12.48
N PRO A 185 4.91 -11.64 11.52
CA PRO A 185 4.43 -12.35 10.34
C PRO A 185 3.46 -13.47 10.73
N PRO A 186 2.28 -13.54 10.11
CA PRO A 186 1.33 -14.59 10.45
C PRO A 186 1.82 -15.97 10.01
N GLU A 187 1.47 -16.97 10.81
CA GLU A 187 1.72 -18.38 10.49
C GLU A 187 0.72 -18.90 9.45
N ASP A 188 1.07 -20.01 8.82
CA ASP A 188 0.20 -20.71 7.88
C ASP A 188 -1.06 -21.19 8.61
N PRO A 189 -2.27 -20.75 8.20
CA PRO A 189 -3.52 -21.27 8.78
C PRO A 189 -3.82 -22.73 8.37
N GLY A 190 -3.05 -23.32 7.46
CA GLY A 190 -3.19 -24.69 6.96
C GLY A 190 -4.04 -24.81 5.70
N ASP A 191 -4.82 -23.79 5.36
CA ASP A 191 -5.64 -23.71 4.13
C ASP A 191 -5.10 -22.69 3.11
N GLY A 192 -3.99 -22.02 3.43
CA GLY A 192 -3.37 -21.01 2.58
C GLY A 192 -4.13 -19.67 2.49
N SER A 193 -5.15 -19.46 3.32
CA SER A 193 -5.89 -18.21 3.40
C SER A 193 -5.06 -17.09 4.06
N ALA A 194 -5.45 -15.85 3.80
CA ALA A 194 -4.88 -14.71 4.50
C ALA A 194 -5.57 -14.55 5.87
N VAL A 195 -4.77 -14.33 6.90
CA VAL A 195 -5.23 -14.17 8.28
C VAL A 195 -5.06 -12.73 8.74
N LYS A 196 -5.99 -12.29 9.57
CA LYS A 196 -5.94 -10.98 10.22
C LYS A 196 -4.71 -10.90 11.13
N GLU A 197 -3.92 -9.85 10.97
CA GLU A 197 -2.70 -9.59 11.72
C GLU A 197 -3.04 -9.26 13.17
N ARG A 198 -2.35 -9.95 14.08
CA ARG A 198 -2.54 -9.81 15.53
C ARG A 198 -1.20 -9.65 16.20
N VAL A 199 -1.18 -8.86 17.26
CA VAL A 199 -0.03 -8.75 18.16
C VAL A 199 0.17 -10.10 18.84
N ARG A 200 1.38 -10.65 18.76
CA ARG A 200 1.72 -11.96 19.33
C ARG A 200 2.75 -11.77 20.44
N ALA A 201 2.28 -11.55 21.66
CA ALA A 201 3.14 -11.25 22.82
C ALA A 201 4.21 -12.33 23.12
N SER A 202 4.00 -13.57 22.69
CA SER A 202 4.95 -14.68 22.89
C SER A 202 5.77 -15.03 21.64
N ALA A 203 5.56 -14.36 20.51
CA ALA A 203 6.29 -14.63 19.27
C ALA A 203 7.52 -13.72 19.16
N HIS A 204 8.55 -14.23 18.48
CA HIS A 204 9.70 -13.39 18.12
C HIS A 204 9.28 -12.34 17.10
N GLU A 205 9.69 -11.10 17.32
CA GLU A 205 9.49 -10.00 16.39
C GLU A 205 10.40 -10.18 15.18
N ALA A 206 9.83 -10.19 13.98
CA ALA A 206 10.61 -10.28 12.76
C ALA A 206 11.38 -9.00 12.46
N LYS A 207 10.98 -7.84 13.03
CA LYS A 207 11.67 -6.55 12.88
C LYS A 207 11.95 -6.21 11.42
N ILE A 208 10.88 -6.17 10.62
CA ILE A 208 10.92 -5.84 9.20
C ILE A 208 10.57 -4.36 9.00
N THR A 209 11.48 -3.61 8.38
CA THR A 209 11.23 -2.24 7.89
C THR A 209 10.88 -2.32 6.40
N HIS A 210 9.82 -1.64 5.96
CA HIS A 210 9.46 -1.62 4.55
C HIS A 210 10.50 -0.87 3.69
N GLY A 211 10.96 0.29 4.17
CA GLY A 211 12.03 1.09 3.57
C GLY A 211 11.60 1.98 2.40
N ASP A 212 10.37 1.85 1.92
CA ASP A 212 9.78 2.69 0.86
C ASP A 212 8.25 2.77 0.96
N MET A 213 7.70 2.98 2.17
CA MET A 213 6.26 2.96 2.38
C MET A 213 5.65 4.33 2.05
N HIS A 214 4.85 4.40 0.99
CA HIS A 214 4.13 5.60 0.55
C HIS A 214 2.81 5.20 -0.13
N ASN A 215 1.91 6.16 -0.38
CA ASN A 215 0.57 5.92 -0.95
C ASN A 215 0.57 5.22 -2.34
N GLY A 216 1.62 5.38 -3.14
CA GLY A 216 1.82 4.63 -4.40
C GLY A 216 2.18 3.14 -4.21
N ASN A 217 2.71 2.77 -3.04
CA ASN A 217 2.98 1.38 -2.66
C ASN A 217 1.87 0.78 -1.79
N ILE A 218 0.71 1.45 -1.72
CA ILE A 218 -0.51 0.93 -1.09
C ILE A 218 -1.54 0.70 -2.19
N MET A 219 -2.02 -0.53 -2.30
CA MET A 219 -3.06 -0.94 -3.23
C MET A 219 -4.39 -1.12 -2.50
N ILE A 220 -5.50 -0.97 -3.21
CA ILE A 220 -6.86 -1.14 -2.67
C ILE A 220 -7.44 -2.47 -3.18
N ASP A 221 -7.81 -3.36 -2.26
CA ASP A 221 -8.47 -4.63 -2.57
C ASP A 221 -9.96 -4.44 -2.91
N ASP A 222 -10.66 -5.52 -3.26
CA ASP A 222 -12.12 -5.52 -3.43
C ASP A 222 -12.87 -5.58 -2.08
N PHE A 223 -14.16 -5.27 -2.10
CA PHE A 223 -15.01 -5.46 -0.94
C PHE A 223 -15.20 -6.95 -0.64
N THR A 224 -14.88 -7.34 0.59
CA THR A 224 -15.15 -8.67 1.14
C THR A 224 -16.46 -8.62 1.94
N LEU A 225 -17.40 -9.53 1.64
CA LEU A 225 -18.77 -9.46 2.16
C LEU A 225 -18.93 -9.74 3.66
N ASP A 226 -17.86 -10.20 4.34
CA ASP A 226 -17.93 -10.74 5.71
C ASP A 226 -16.91 -10.10 6.68
N GLU A 227 -16.54 -8.83 6.49
CA GLU A 227 -15.46 -8.21 7.28
C GLU A 227 -15.84 -6.90 7.96
N ASP A 228 -15.92 -6.93 9.29
CA ASP A 228 -16.29 -5.78 10.15
C ASP A 228 -15.35 -4.56 10.00
N GLU A 229 -14.07 -4.77 9.65
CA GLU A 229 -13.09 -3.69 9.46
C GLU A 229 -13.16 -3.04 8.07
N HIS A 230 -13.78 -3.69 7.09
CA HIS A 230 -13.71 -3.31 5.66
C HIS A 230 -15.10 -3.18 5.00
N ASP A 231 -16.14 -3.06 5.82
CA ASP A 231 -17.55 -2.93 5.42
C ASP A 231 -17.88 -1.61 4.69
N LEU A 232 -17.13 -0.54 4.99
CA LEU A 232 -17.29 0.79 4.41
C LEU A 232 -16.17 1.17 3.44
N PHE A 233 -14.99 0.57 3.59
CA PHE A 233 -13.83 0.85 2.77
C PHE A 233 -13.02 -0.44 2.58
N PRO A 234 -12.65 -0.82 1.34
CA PRO A 234 -11.92 -2.06 1.10
C PRO A 234 -10.57 -2.09 1.80
N ALA A 235 -10.04 -3.29 2.04
CA ALA A 235 -8.74 -3.44 2.66
C ALA A 235 -7.63 -2.77 1.84
N LEU A 236 -6.76 -2.02 2.52
CA LEU A 236 -5.51 -1.54 1.94
C LEU A 236 -4.44 -2.63 2.07
N LYS A 237 -3.69 -2.87 1.00
CA LYS A 237 -2.57 -3.82 0.99
C LYS A 237 -1.27 -3.18 0.55
N LEU A 238 -0.23 -3.40 1.33
CA LEU A 238 1.13 -2.95 1.04
C LEU A 238 1.79 -3.85 -0.02
N ILE A 239 2.50 -3.22 -0.97
CA ILE A 239 3.27 -3.84 -2.04
C ILE A 239 4.71 -3.29 -2.08
N ASP A 240 5.54 -3.88 -2.93
CA ASP A 240 6.89 -3.40 -3.29
C ASP A 240 7.95 -3.46 -2.18
N PHE A 241 8.22 -4.68 -1.71
CA PHE A 241 9.22 -4.97 -0.67
C PHE A 241 10.68 -5.00 -1.20
N GLY A 242 10.97 -4.36 -2.33
CA GLY A 242 12.31 -4.38 -2.92
C GLY A 242 13.38 -3.70 -2.04
N MET A 243 12.95 -2.74 -1.22
CA MET A 243 13.80 -2.00 -0.28
C MET A 243 13.73 -2.53 1.16
N ALA A 244 12.90 -3.53 1.42
CA ALA A 244 12.66 -4.03 2.76
C ALA A 244 13.92 -4.65 3.39
N THR A 245 14.04 -4.47 4.70
CA THR A 245 15.14 -4.98 5.50
C THR A 245 14.61 -5.69 6.73
N GLU A 246 15.26 -6.78 7.09
CA GLU A 246 15.06 -7.48 8.35
C GLU A 246 16.34 -7.33 9.17
N ASP A 247 16.26 -6.59 10.28
CA ASP A 247 17.38 -6.43 11.20
C ASP A 247 16.92 -6.69 12.65
N PRO A 248 17.16 -7.90 13.18
CA PRO A 248 16.81 -8.24 14.55
C PRO A 248 17.52 -7.37 15.61
N SER A 249 18.63 -6.72 15.25
CA SER A 249 19.41 -5.85 16.15
C SER A 249 18.92 -4.41 16.16
N ASP A 250 18.20 -3.99 15.13
CA ASP A 250 17.62 -2.65 15.06
C ASP A 250 16.46 -2.53 16.07
N LEU A 251 16.52 -1.50 16.90
CA LEU A 251 15.54 -1.21 17.95
C LEU A 251 14.44 -0.27 17.47
N ASN A 252 14.60 0.35 16.29
CA ASN A 252 13.75 1.44 15.79
C ASN A 252 12.94 1.03 14.54
N VAL A 253 12.98 -0.24 14.14
CA VAL A 253 12.26 -0.76 12.95
C VAL A 253 10.78 -0.40 12.95
N GLU A 254 10.13 -0.61 14.09
CA GLU A 254 8.73 -0.26 14.29
C GLU A 254 8.49 1.24 14.11
N ASP A 255 9.42 2.07 14.61
CA ASP A 255 9.26 3.51 14.66
C ASP A 255 9.37 4.16 13.26
N GLU A 256 10.14 3.57 12.33
CA GLU A 256 10.20 4.00 10.92
C GLU A 256 8.90 3.63 10.17
N ASN A 257 8.39 2.41 10.32
CA ASN A 257 7.11 2.03 9.72
C ASN A 257 5.95 2.90 10.29
N VAL A 258 5.96 3.17 11.60
CA VAL A 258 4.96 4.05 12.26
C VAL A 258 5.02 5.47 11.71
N TRP A 259 6.22 5.98 11.44
CA TRP A 259 6.41 7.28 10.82
C TRP A 259 5.81 7.33 9.41
N ASP A 260 6.09 6.32 8.58
CA ASP A 260 5.61 6.27 7.20
C ASP A 260 4.08 6.25 7.10
N ILE A 261 3.41 5.46 7.95
CA ILE A 261 1.93 5.45 7.98
C ILE A 261 1.37 6.80 8.47
N GLY A 262 2.10 7.52 9.33
CA GLY A 262 1.74 8.88 9.74
C GLY A 262 1.76 9.86 8.58
N LEU A 263 2.74 9.74 7.67
CA LEU A 263 2.81 10.59 6.48
C LEU A 263 1.71 10.26 5.48
N ILE A 264 1.42 8.98 5.26
CA ILE A 264 0.29 8.55 4.41
C ILE A 264 -1.03 9.10 4.95
N MET A 265 -1.24 8.99 6.27
CA MET A 265 -2.44 9.54 6.91
C MET A 265 -2.51 11.06 6.84
N MET A 266 -1.39 11.77 6.94
CA MET A 266 -1.38 13.22 6.75
C MET A 266 -1.88 13.57 5.35
N THR A 267 -1.37 12.93 4.30
CA THR A 267 -1.85 13.15 2.93
C THR A 267 -3.34 12.84 2.77
N ALA A 268 -3.82 11.74 3.36
CA ALA A 268 -5.23 11.37 3.28
C ALA A 268 -6.15 12.37 4.02
N ILE A 269 -5.67 12.98 5.11
CA ILE A 269 -6.40 13.96 5.91
C ILE A 269 -6.42 15.33 5.24
N THR A 270 -5.25 15.83 4.82
CA THR A 270 -5.14 17.19 4.29
C THR A 270 -5.51 17.27 2.81
N LEU A 271 -5.51 16.13 2.11
CA LEU A 271 -5.65 16.07 0.66
C LEU A 271 -4.63 16.96 -0.07
N GLU A 272 -3.46 17.18 0.55
CA GLU A 272 -2.38 17.98 -0.04
C GLU A 272 -1.27 17.09 -0.62
N HIS A 273 -0.83 17.44 -1.83
CA HIS A 273 0.37 16.87 -2.44
C HIS A 273 1.63 17.46 -1.80
N GLY A 274 2.03 16.93 -0.65
CA GLY A 274 3.38 17.09 -0.16
C GLY A 274 4.25 15.94 -0.66
N TRP A 275 5.47 16.24 -1.13
CA TRP A 275 6.50 15.20 -1.15
C TRP A 275 6.63 14.70 0.28
N ILE A 276 6.20 13.46 0.56
CA ILE A 276 6.28 12.80 1.87
C ILE A 276 7.68 13.04 2.50
N HIS A 277 8.72 13.09 1.68
CA HIS A 277 10.10 13.36 2.08
C HIS A 277 10.41 14.78 2.58
N THR A 278 9.62 15.81 2.22
CA THR A 278 9.86 17.18 2.70
C THR A 278 9.36 17.41 4.12
N TYR A 279 8.36 16.65 4.58
CA TYR A 279 7.81 16.80 5.93
C TYR A 279 8.84 16.54 7.04
N ARG A 280 9.86 15.70 6.78
CA ARG A 280 10.96 15.46 7.75
C ARG A 280 11.78 16.73 8.03
N PHE A 281 11.71 17.72 7.15
CA PHE A 281 12.39 19.02 7.29
C PHE A 281 11.46 20.15 7.72
N ASN A 282 10.17 19.87 7.93
CA ASN A 282 9.24 20.88 8.41
C ASN A 282 9.64 21.38 9.79
N PRO A 283 9.33 22.64 10.12
CA PRO A 283 9.39 23.10 11.49
C PRO A 283 8.52 22.19 12.37
N THR A 284 8.92 22.02 13.63
CA THR A 284 8.13 21.26 14.59
C THR A 284 7.29 22.17 15.46
N VAL A 285 6.13 21.67 15.86
CA VAL A 285 5.26 22.28 16.87
C VAL A 285 5.09 21.33 18.05
N LYS A 286 4.81 21.89 19.24
CA LYS A 286 4.54 21.11 20.45
C LYS A 286 3.10 20.61 20.44
N THR A 287 2.90 19.38 20.87
CA THR A 287 1.57 18.81 21.06
C THR A 287 1.59 17.71 22.13
N LYS A 288 0.41 17.16 22.43
CA LYS A 288 0.20 16.11 23.44
C LYS A 288 -0.67 15.01 22.84
N LEU A 289 -0.34 13.76 23.14
CA LEU A 289 -1.13 12.60 22.69
C LEU A 289 -2.47 12.52 23.43
N THR A 290 -2.48 12.91 24.71
CA THR A 290 -3.68 12.96 25.55
C THR A 290 -3.75 14.28 26.30
N PRO A 291 -4.95 14.80 26.62
CA PRO A 291 -5.10 15.96 27.48
C PRO A 291 -4.32 15.79 28.79
N GLY A 292 -3.43 16.74 29.11
CA GLY A 292 -2.58 16.70 30.31
C GLY A 292 -1.37 15.74 30.25
N GLY A 293 -1.14 15.07 29.12
CA GLY A 293 0.03 14.23 28.89
C GLY A 293 1.32 15.03 28.65
N PRO A 294 2.47 14.33 28.53
CA PRO A 294 3.75 14.97 28.21
C PRO A 294 3.73 15.58 26.80
N GLU A 295 4.42 16.71 26.66
CA GLU A 295 4.60 17.37 25.35
C GLU A 295 5.69 16.72 24.54
N TYR A 296 5.48 16.64 23.23
CA TYR A 296 6.50 16.27 22.26
C TYR A 296 6.44 17.18 21.04
N ASP A 297 7.56 17.26 20.33
CA ASP A 297 7.67 18.00 19.08
C ASP A 297 7.25 17.09 17.90
N THR A 298 6.31 17.56 17.08
CA THR A 298 5.83 16.86 15.87
C THR A 298 6.03 17.71 14.63
N VAL A 299 6.25 17.07 13.48
CA VAL A 299 6.30 17.74 12.16
C VAL A 299 4.92 17.89 11.51
N ALA A 300 3.86 17.38 12.15
CA ALA A 300 2.48 17.41 11.67
C ALA A 300 1.81 18.80 11.84
N THR A 301 2.52 19.86 11.45
CA THR A 301 2.08 21.26 11.63
C THR A 301 0.75 21.56 10.96
N GLY A 302 0.48 20.95 9.79
CA GLY A 302 -0.77 21.13 9.05
C GLY A 302 -2.02 20.54 9.73
N LEU A 303 -1.88 19.78 10.82
CA LEU A 303 -3.00 19.19 11.55
C LEU A 303 -3.35 19.93 12.85
N LEU A 304 -2.49 20.85 13.27
CA LEU A 304 -2.60 21.49 14.57
C LEU A 304 -2.99 22.96 14.41
N PRO A 305 -3.88 23.48 15.27
CA PRO A 305 -4.16 24.91 15.32
C PRO A 305 -2.89 25.67 15.74
N ASP A 306 -2.76 26.91 15.28
CA ASP A 306 -1.70 27.81 15.72
C ASP A 306 -2.01 28.31 17.14
N GLU A 307 -1.32 27.77 18.14
CA GLU A 307 -1.54 28.17 19.55
C GLU A 307 -1.07 29.61 19.83
N ASP A 308 -0.14 30.14 19.03
CA ASP A 308 0.39 31.51 19.18
C ASP A 308 -0.52 32.56 18.51
N ASP A 309 -1.39 32.12 17.60
CA ASP A 309 -2.32 32.98 16.88
C ASP A 309 -3.74 32.38 16.87
N ILE A 310 -4.48 32.61 17.95
CA ILE A 310 -5.89 32.20 18.11
C ILE A 310 -6.83 32.79 17.04
N THR A 311 -6.37 33.76 16.24
CA THR A 311 -7.14 34.29 15.12
C THR A 311 -7.05 33.41 13.86
N LYS A 312 -6.07 32.52 13.79
CA LYS A 312 -5.99 31.49 12.75
C LYS A 312 -6.96 30.36 13.10
N ALA A 313 -7.76 29.99 12.11
CA ALA A 313 -8.67 28.87 12.23
C ALA A 313 -7.88 27.55 12.36
N ASP A 314 -8.44 26.60 13.11
CA ASP A 314 -8.01 25.20 13.07
C ASP A 314 -8.00 24.75 11.60
N PRO A 315 -6.87 24.21 11.07
CA PRO A 315 -6.77 23.83 9.65
C PRO A 315 -7.67 22.64 9.30
N VAL A 316 -8.01 21.77 10.26
CA VAL A 316 -8.80 20.55 10.03
C VAL A 316 -9.88 20.39 11.13
N PRO A 317 -10.81 21.35 11.29
CA PRO A 317 -11.74 21.39 12.42
C PRO A 317 -12.76 20.24 12.43
N TRP A 318 -12.87 19.52 11.32
CA TRP A 318 -13.74 18.35 11.11
C TRP A 318 -13.08 17.03 11.54
N LEU A 319 -11.76 17.02 11.73
CA LEU A 319 -10.98 15.82 12.03
C LEU A 319 -11.19 15.38 13.48
N ASP A 320 -11.45 14.09 13.66
CA ASP A 320 -11.52 13.41 14.95
C ASP A 320 -10.25 13.68 15.79
N ASN A 321 -10.45 14.19 17.01
CA ASN A 321 -9.34 14.61 17.87
C ASN A 321 -8.42 13.45 18.26
N ASP A 322 -8.96 12.25 18.45
CA ASP A 322 -8.16 11.07 18.78
C ASP A 322 -7.30 10.67 17.56
N LEU A 323 -7.90 10.68 16.37
CA LEU A 323 -7.17 10.41 15.13
C LEU A 323 -6.05 11.43 14.91
N ARG A 324 -6.37 12.72 15.07
CA ARG A 324 -5.41 13.83 14.98
C ARG A 324 -4.22 13.61 15.90
N ALA A 325 -4.48 13.34 17.18
CA ALA A 325 -3.43 13.14 18.17
C ALA A 325 -2.53 11.93 17.83
N LEU A 326 -3.12 10.81 17.39
CA LEU A 326 -2.36 9.62 17.01
C LEU A 326 -1.48 9.87 15.77
N VAL A 327 -2.02 10.52 14.73
CA VAL A 327 -1.24 10.86 13.52
C VAL A 327 -0.10 11.84 13.86
N CYS A 328 -0.36 12.86 14.67
CA CYS A 328 0.68 13.75 15.16
C CYS A 328 1.76 13.00 15.96
N ALA A 329 1.38 11.99 16.75
CA ALA A 329 2.32 11.16 17.51
C ALA A 329 3.15 10.23 16.62
N CYS A 330 2.57 9.64 15.58
CA CYS A 330 3.33 8.91 14.55
C CYS A 330 4.42 9.79 13.91
N LEU A 331 4.11 11.08 13.73
CA LEU A 331 4.99 12.10 13.16
C LEU A 331 5.83 12.86 14.22
N ALA A 332 6.01 12.28 15.40
CA ALA A 332 6.90 12.83 16.41
C ALA A 332 8.36 12.83 15.91
N LYS A 333 9.07 13.95 16.13
CA LYS A 333 10.46 14.14 15.70
C LYS A 333 11.41 13.15 16.38
N SER A 334 11.13 12.79 17.62
CA SER A 334 11.88 11.76 18.33
C SER A 334 11.15 10.43 18.25
N ASP A 335 11.86 9.40 17.81
CA ASP A 335 11.34 8.04 17.64
C ASP A 335 10.74 7.49 18.95
N HIS A 336 11.33 7.83 20.10
CA HIS A 336 10.82 7.42 21.42
C HIS A 336 9.45 8.02 21.80
N HIS A 337 9.02 9.10 21.13
CA HIS A 337 7.69 9.66 21.32
C HIS A 337 6.67 9.07 20.35
N ARG A 338 7.10 8.25 19.38
CA ARG A 338 6.16 7.56 18.50
C ARG A 338 5.46 6.44 19.26
N PRO A 339 4.14 6.30 19.08
CA PRO A 339 3.38 5.25 19.76
C PRO A 339 3.76 3.89 19.19
N LYS A 340 3.77 2.89 20.07
CA LYS A 340 3.92 1.49 19.65
C LYS A 340 2.72 1.05 18.82
N VAL A 341 2.95 0.18 17.85
CA VAL A 341 1.94 -0.35 16.93
C VAL A 341 0.79 -1.02 17.69
N VAL A 342 1.08 -1.62 18.84
CA VAL A 342 0.07 -2.22 19.74
C VAL A 342 -0.88 -1.15 20.30
N THR A 343 -0.35 0.00 20.70
CA THR A 343 -1.12 1.14 21.19
C THR A 343 -2.00 1.70 20.08
N LEU A 344 -1.42 1.90 18.89
CA LEU A 344 -2.15 2.35 17.70
C LEU A 344 -3.29 1.40 17.34
N ALA A 345 -3.01 0.10 17.28
CA ALA A 345 -3.99 -0.92 16.93
C ALA A 345 -5.16 -0.97 17.92
N THR A 346 -4.88 -0.82 19.21
CA THR A 346 -5.92 -0.80 20.25
C THR A 346 -6.84 0.40 20.07
N ALA A 347 -6.27 1.60 19.87
CA ALA A 347 -7.05 2.82 19.67
C ALA A 347 -7.86 2.79 18.37
N ALA A 348 -7.21 2.45 17.25
CA ALA A 348 -7.85 2.43 15.94
C ALA A 348 -8.92 1.32 15.82
N SER A 349 -8.68 0.12 16.39
CA SER A 349 -9.71 -0.94 16.40
C SER A 349 -10.95 -0.48 17.18
N LYS A 350 -10.75 0.12 18.37
CA LYS A 350 -11.86 0.67 19.16
C LYS A 350 -12.64 1.74 18.40
N ALA A 351 -11.94 2.65 17.71
CA ALA A 351 -12.59 3.70 16.92
C ALA A 351 -13.41 3.07 15.77
N VAL A 352 -12.85 2.14 15.00
CA VAL A 352 -13.57 1.45 13.92
C VAL A 352 -14.79 0.67 14.44
N GLU A 353 -14.69 0.04 15.61
CA GLU A 353 -15.78 -0.72 16.23
C GLU A 353 -16.90 0.17 16.81
N THR A 354 -16.58 1.38 17.28
CA THR A 354 -17.53 2.17 18.12
C THR A 354 -17.90 3.54 17.56
N TYR A 355 -17.13 4.09 16.61
CA TYR A 355 -17.38 5.42 16.05
C TYR A 355 -18.27 5.28 14.80
N ASP A 356 -19.56 5.09 15.04
CA ASP A 356 -20.58 5.01 14.01
C ASP A 356 -21.10 6.41 13.60
N ALA A 357 -22.08 6.49 12.69
CA ALA A 357 -22.66 7.78 12.29
C ALA A 357 -23.28 8.54 13.48
N MET A 358 -23.83 7.83 14.46
CA MET A 358 -24.44 8.43 15.65
C MET A 358 -23.39 9.03 16.59
N HIS A 359 -22.20 8.41 16.69
CA HIS A 359 -21.07 8.95 17.41
C HIS A 359 -20.73 10.37 16.92
N TYR A 360 -20.52 10.53 15.61
CA TYR A 360 -20.15 11.83 15.02
C TYR A 360 -21.29 12.86 15.08
N MET A 361 -22.54 12.42 14.93
CA MET A 361 -23.70 13.29 15.12
C MET A 361 -23.77 13.81 16.57
N ASN A 362 -23.53 12.95 17.56
CA ASN A 362 -23.59 13.31 18.97
C ASN A 362 -22.42 14.19 19.42
N GLN A 363 -21.25 14.09 18.76
CA GLN A 363 -20.13 15.01 18.99
C GLN A 363 -20.35 16.40 18.38
N GLY A 364 -21.44 16.60 17.63
CA GLY A 364 -21.70 17.86 16.95
C GLY A 364 -20.71 18.14 15.81
N SER A 365 -20.15 17.09 15.20
CA SER A 365 -19.33 17.22 13.99
C SER A 365 -20.15 18.00 12.95
N ARG A 366 -19.56 19.05 12.37
CA ARG A 366 -20.26 19.89 11.38
C ARG A 366 -20.65 19.11 10.14
N ASP A 367 -19.88 18.06 9.82
CA ASP A 367 -20.00 17.27 8.61
C ASP A 367 -20.50 15.85 8.91
N PHE A 368 -21.24 15.67 10.02
CA PHE A 368 -21.79 14.36 10.42
C PHE A 368 -22.63 13.67 9.33
N MET A 369 -23.16 14.43 8.37
CA MET A 369 -23.88 13.90 7.21
C MET A 369 -22.99 13.05 6.29
N LEU A 370 -21.68 13.33 6.23
CA LEU A 370 -20.70 12.53 5.48
C LEU A 370 -20.37 11.21 6.18
N GLU A 371 -20.63 11.10 7.49
CA GLU A 371 -20.28 9.93 8.31
C GLU A 371 -21.33 8.81 8.22
N GLY A 372 -22.44 9.00 7.50
CA GLY A 372 -23.47 7.99 7.29
C GLY A 372 -23.00 6.87 6.35
N ASP A 373 -23.36 5.61 6.64
CA ASP A 373 -22.96 4.43 5.83
C ASP A 373 -23.28 4.60 4.34
N SER A 374 -24.45 5.15 4.00
CA SER A 374 -24.84 5.38 2.61
C SER A 374 -24.02 6.46 1.93
N ALA A 375 -23.65 7.53 2.65
CA ALA A 375 -22.81 8.60 2.13
C ALA A 375 -21.39 8.09 1.89
N ILE A 376 -20.82 7.38 2.87
CA ILE A 376 -19.49 6.76 2.75
C ILE A 376 -19.46 5.78 1.56
N LYS A 377 -20.44 4.88 1.46
CA LYS A 377 -20.49 3.92 0.34
C LYS A 377 -20.67 4.60 -1.02
N ALA A 378 -21.32 5.75 -1.09
CA ALA A 378 -21.42 6.54 -2.32
C ALA A 378 -20.05 7.11 -2.70
N ILE A 379 -19.41 7.84 -1.78
CA ILE A 379 -18.06 8.42 -1.96
C ILE A 379 -17.05 7.34 -2.38
N VAL A 380 -17.02 6.23 -1.65
CA VAL A 380 -16.04 5.16 -1.91
C VAL A 380 -16.29 4.52 -3.27
N ARG A 381 -17.53 4.27 -3.68
CA ARG A 381 -17.81 3.72 -5.02
C ARG A 381 -17.47 4.69 -6.14
N GLU A 382 -17.74 5.96 -5.95
CA GLU A 382 -17.43 7.03 -6.89
C GLU A 382 -15.92 7.10 -7.18
N PHE A 383 -15.10 7.08 -6.13
CA PHE A 383 -13.65 7.25 -6.26
C PHE A 383 -12.87 5.94 -6.44
N LEU A 384 -13.42 4.75 -6.18
CA LEU A 384 -12.73 3.48 -6.46
C LEU A 384 -12.84 3.04 -7.93
N HIS A 385 -13.96 3.30 -8.59
CA HIS A 385 -14.29 2.69 -9.88
C HIS A 385 -14.14 3.60 -11.10
N ALA A 386 -13.75 4.86 -10.93
CA ALA A 386 -13.43 5.70 -12.07
C ALA A 386 -12.19 5.09 -12.77
N PRO A 387 -12.34 4.53 -13.99
CA PRO A 387 -11.17 4.05 -14.70
C PRO A 387 -10.24 5.26 -14.88
N PRO A 388 -8.93 5.09 -14.69
CA PRO A 388 -8.00 6.11 -15.17
C PRO A 388 -8.28 6.29 -16.66
N GLU A 389 -8.68 7.50 -17.04
CA GLU A 389 -8.66 7.92 -18.44
C GLU A 389 -7.20 7.86 -18.88
N TYR A 390 -6.82 6.76 -19.54
CA TYR A 390 -5.53 6.58 -20.20
C TYR A 390 -5.71 6.70 -21.71
#